data_AF-A0A962Y8M3-F1
#
_entry.id   AF-A0A962Y8M3-F1
#
_cell.length_a   1.000
_cell.length_b   1.000
_cell.length_c   1.000
_cell.angle_alpha   90.00
_cell.angle_beta   90.00
_cell.angle_gamma   90.00
#
_symmetry.space_group_name_H-M   'P 1'
#
loop_
_entity.id
_entity.type
_entity.pdbx_description
1 polymer ?
#
loop_
_entity_poly.entity_id
_entity_poly.type
_entity_poly.pdbx_seq_one_letter_code
_entity_poly.pdbx_strand_id
1 'polypeptide(L)'
;MTNGKHHSKHQDFEIPKEDALKAFVTDDGTAAQMVDFAEKLGRKLKDSNVTTSQIRNAYGNMKKLELSGWQGTRTQREVLLLKPRLAYAAGRHRNGLEELKRVMNPAIDAVTDESSF
;
A
#
# COMPACT_ATOMS: atom_id res chain seq x y z
N MET A 1 -44.15 -0.90 -8.03
CA MET A 1 -43.19 0.01 -8.71
C MET A 1 -42.46 0.75 -7.59
N THR A 2 -41.34 0.17 -7.12
CA THR A 2 -39.95 0.67 -7.30
C THR A 2 -39.76 2.08 -6.69
N ASN A 3 -38.80 2.37 -5.82
CA ASN A 3 -37.46 1.81 -5.74
C ASN A 3 -36.86 1.98 -4.33
N GLY A 4 -36.04 1.01 -3.95
CA GLY A 4 -35.48 0.84 -2.62
C GLY A 4 -34.53 1.97 -2.20
N LYS A 5 -34.59 2.26 -0.90
CA LYS A 5 -33.55 2.97 -0.16
C LYS A 5 -32.24 2.19 -0.28
N HIS A 6 -31.41 2.51 -1.27
CA HIS A 6 -30.01 2.10 -1.30
C HIS A 6 -29.21 3.00 -0.33
N HIS A 7 -29.42 2.80 0.98
CA HIS A 7 -28.39 3.14 1.95
C HIS A 7 -27.33 2.05 1.85
N SER A 8 -26.45 2.14 0.86
CA SER A 8 -25.26 1.29 0.85
C SER A 8 -24.40 1.79 2.01
N LYS A 9 -24.37 1.02 3.11
CA LYS A 9 -23.50 1.27 4.24
C LYS A 9 -22.08 1.37 3.70
N HIS A 10 -21.51 2.58 3.70
CA HIS A 10 -20.06 2.72 3.64
C HIS A 10 -19.54 1.99 4.86
N GLN A 11 -19.03 0.77 4.66
CA GLN A 11 -18.20 0.14 5.66
C GLN A 11 -16.98 1.06 5.75
N ASP A 12 -16.85 1.78 6.85
CA ASP A 12 -15.78 2.76 7.03
C ASP A 12 -14.44 2.04 6.81
N PHE A 13 -13.76 2.41 5.75
CA PHE A 13 -12.43 1.92 5.47
C PHE A 13 -11.50 2.56 6.50
N GLU A 14 -11.01 1.75 7.43
CA GLU A 14 -10.04 2.16 8.43
C GLU A 14 -8.66 1.61 8.08
N ILE A 15 -7.65 2.49 8.09
CA ILE A 15 -6.25 2.07 7.94
C ILE A 15 -5.79 1.52 9.30
N PRO A 16 -5.25 0.28 9.36
CA PRO A 16 -4.68 -0.27 10.59
C PRO A 16 -3.61 0.65 11.18
N LYS A 17 -3.38 0.51 12.48
CA LYS A 17 -2.26 1.18 13.16
C LYS A 17 -0.93 0.77 12.54
N GLU A 18 0.08 1.64 12.67
CA GLU A 18 1.40 1.42 12.08
C GLU A 18 2.02 0.06 12.46
N ASP A 19 1.87 -0.37 13.71
CA ASP A 19 2.43 -1.65 14.17
C ASP A 19 1.82 -2.85 13.42
N ALA A 20 0.52 -2.80 13.10
CA ALA A 20 -0.13 -3.84 12.31
C ALA A 20 0.37 -3.83 10.85
N LEU A 21 0.59 -2.65 10.28
CA LEU A 21 1.15 -2.51 8.93
C LEU A 21 2.60 -3.00 8.85
N LYS A 22 3.39 -2.82 9.90
CA LYS A 22 4.74 -3.39 10.01
C LYS A 22 4.70 -4.90 10.19
N ALA A 23 3.74 -5.41 10.98
CA ALA A 23 3.56 -6.85 11.18
C ALA A 23 3.23 -7.58 9.87
N PHE A 24 2.48 -6.97 8.95
CA PHE A 24 2.25 -7.53 7.60
C PHE A 24 3.52 -7.84 6.80
N VAL A 25 4.64 -7.17 7.12
CA VAL A 25 5.93 -7.36 6.45
C VAL A 25 6.83 -8.32 7.23
N THR A 26 6.67 -8.41 8.55
CA THR A 26 7.65 -9.05 9.45
C THR A 26 7.12 -10.28 10.17
N ASP A 27 5.83 -10.55 10.10
CA ASP A 27 5.16 -11.67 10.75
C ASP A 27 4.25 -12.43 9.78
N ASP A 28 4.72 -13.61 9.35
CA ASP A 28 3.98 -14.53 8.48
C ASP A 28 2.60 -14.91 9.04
N GLY A 29 2.42 -14.88 10.37
CA GLY A 29 1.14 -15.15 11.02
C GLY A 29 0.04 -14.16 10.66
N THR A 30 0.40 -13.01 10.08
CA THR A 30 -0.55 -11.96 9.68
C THR A 30 -0.99 -12.04 8.21
N ALA A 31 -0.49 -13.00 7.42
CA ALA A 31 -0.71 -13.08 5.98
C ALA A 31 -2.20 -13.02 5.57
N ALA A 32 -3.08 -13.76 6.27
CA ALA A 32 -4.52 -13.76 5.97
C ALA A 32 -5.16 -12.38 6.21
N GLN A 33 -4.73 -11.68 7.26
CA GLN A 33 -5.21 -10.32 7.58
C GLN A 33 -4.70 -9.30 6.57
N MET A 34 -3.43 -9.44 6.15
CA MET A 34 -2.84 -8.61 5.10
C MET A 34 -3.64 -8.72 3.80
N VAL A 35 -3.98 -9.95 3.38
CA VAL A 35 -4.75 -10.17 2.14
C VAL A 35 -6.15 -9.54 2.22
N ASP A 36 -6.90 -9.77 3.30
CA ASP A 36 -8.22 -9.15 3.49
C ASP A 36 -8.15 -7.61 3.51
N PHE A 37 -7.14 -7.06 4.18
CA PHE A 37 -6.92 -5.61 4.18
C PHE A 37 -6.56 -5.08 2.78
N ALA A 38 -5.68 -5.76 2.04
CA ALA A 38 -5.27 -5.37 0.70
C ALA A 38 -6.46 -5.34 -0.27
N GLU A 39 -7.41 -6.27 -0.14
CA GLU A 39 -8.65 -6.25 -0.93
C GLU A 39 -9.52 -5.02 -0.61
N LYS A 40 -9.68 -4.69 0.67
CA LYS A 40 -10.44 -3.50 1.12
C LYS A 40 -9.77 -2.22 0.64
N LEU A 41 -8.44 -2.14 0.75
CA LEU A 41 -7.66 -1.03 0.22
C LEU A 41 -7.83 -0.91 -1.29
N GLY A 42 -7.74 -2.01 -2.04
CA GLY A 42 -7.93 -2.00 -3.49
C GLY A 42 -9.29 -1.42 -3.92
N ARG A 43 -10.37 -1.80 -3.21
CA ARG A 43 -11.71 -1.22 -3.42
C ARG A 43 -11.73 0.28 -3.11
N LYS A 44 -11.18 0.68 -1.95
CA LYS A 44 -11.08 2.09 -1.56
C LYS A 44 -10.30 2.93 -2.59
N LEU A 45 -9.18 2.43 -3.11
CA LEU A 45 -8.36 3.13 -4.10
C LEU A 45 -9.13 3.32 -5.42
N LYS A 46 -9.87 2.31 -5.86
CA LYS A 46 -10.75 2.40 -7.03
C LYS A 46 -11.84 3.46 -6.83
N ASP A 47 -12.53 3.42 -5.70
CA ASP A 47 -13.60 4.38 -5.35
C ASP A 47 -13.06 5.81 -5.21
N SER A 48 -11.77 5.93 -4.90
CA SER A 48 -11.05 7.20 -4.77
C SER A 48 -10.32 7.59 -6.06
N ASN A 49 -10.74 7.09 -7.22
CA ASN A 49 -10.24 7.44 -8.56
C ASN A 49 -8.73 7.22 -8.78
N VAL A 50 -8.15 6.21 -8.13
CA VAL A 50 -6.78 5.76 -8.45
C VAL A 50 -6.80 4.92 -9.70
N THR A 51 -6.04 5.32 -10.72
CA THR A 51 -6.01 4.62 -12.02
C THR A 51 -5.09 3.42 -11.98
N THR A 52 -5.35 2.44 -12.85
CA THR A 52 -4.46 1.28 -13.04
C THR A 52 -3.03 1.70 -13.38
N SER A 53 -2.84 2.79 -14.13
CA SER A 53 -1.53 3.32 -14.48
C SER A 53 -0.77 3.83 -13.26
N GLN A 54 -1.46 4.47 -12.31
CA GLN A 54 -0.85 4.93 -11.05
C GLN A 54 -0.42 3.75 -10.19
N ILE A 55 -1.27 2.72 -10.06
CA ILE A 55 -0.91 1.48 -9.35
C ILE A 55 0.27 0.79 -10.03
N ARG A 56 0.24 0.64 -11.36
CA ARG A 56 1.31 0.01 -12.14
C ARG A 56 2.65 0.72 -11.97
N ASN A 57 2.66 2.04 -11.87
CA ASN A 57 3.89 2.81 -11.63
C ASN A 57 4.49 2.52 -10.25
N ALA A 58 3.66 2.44 -9.21
CA ALA A 58 4.12 2.08 -7.86
C ALA A 58 4.62 0.63 -7.80
N TYR A 59 3.78 -0.33 -8.23
CA TYR A 59 4.10 -1.75 -8.24
C TYR A 59 5.33 -2.06 -9.11
N GLY A 60 5.42 -1.46 -10.30
CA GLY A 60 6.55 -1.68 -11.21
C GLY A 60 7.89 -1.24 -10.64
N ASN A 61 7.91 -0.22 -9.77
CA ASN A 61 9.15 0.17 -9.07
C ASN A 61 9.54 -0.86 -8.01
N MET A 62 8.59 -1.34 -7.21
CA MET A 62 8.83 -2.40 -6.22
C MET A 62 9.30 -3.68 -6.91
N LYS A 63 8.62 -4.09 -7.98
CA LYS A 63 8.94 -5.31 -8.73
C LYS A 63 10.35 -5.28 -9.34
N LYS A 64 10.84 -4.10 -9.75
CA LYS A 64 12.23 -3.94 -10.23
C LYS A 64 13.25 -4.16 -9.12
N LEU A 65 12.95 -3.71 -7.90
CA LEU A 65 13.82 -3.96 -6.74
C LEU A 65 13.83 -5.44 -6.40
N GLU A 66 12.65 -6.07 -6.35
CA GLU A 66 12.50 -7.50 -6.10
C GLU A 66 13.30 -8.34 -7.12
N LEU A 67 13.18 -8.02 -8.42
CA LEU A 67 13.94 -8.70 -9.49
C LEU A 67 15.45 -8.48 -9.40
N SER A 68 15.91 -7.39 -8.79
CA SER A 68 17.34 -7.11 -8.59
C SER A 68 17.93 -7.85 -7.39
N GLY A 69 17.07 -8.37 -6.51
CA GLY A 69 17.43 -9.06 -5.27
C GLY A 69 17.90 -8.12 -4.16
N TRP A 70 18.07 -8.68 -2.96
CA TRP A 70 18.64 -7.96 -1.83
C TRP A 70 20.16 -7.80 -1.97
N GLN A 71 20.63 -6.56 -1.94
CA GLN A 71 22.04 -6.16 -2.08
C GLN A 71 22.50 -5.39 -0.84
N GLY A 72 21.96 -5.73 0.34
CA GLY A 72 22.26 -5.06 1.60
C GLY A 72 21.78 -3.61 1.63
N THR A 73 22.65 -2.72 2.11
CA THR A 73 22.33 -1.29 2.31
C THR A 73 21.90 -0.58 1.04
N ARG A 74 22.30 -1.08 -0.14
CA ARG A 74 21.84 -0.55 -1.43
C ARG A 74 20.33 -0.75 -1.61
N THR A 75 19.84 -1.99 -1.48
CA THR A 75 18.41 -2.31 -1.64
C THR A 75 17.60 -1.59 -0.57
N GLN A 76 18.08 -1.58 0.69
CA GLN A 76 17.45 -0.84 1.77
C GLN A 76 17.26 0.65 1.43
N ARG A 77 18.31 1.31 0.92
CA ARG A 77 18.22 2.72 0.48
C ARG A 77 17.22 2.90 -0.66
N GLU A 78 17.19 1.99 -1.62
CA GLU A 78 16.29 2.06 -2.78
C GLU A 78 14.82 1.85 -2.39
N VAL A 79 14.55 0.98 -1.42
CA VAL A 79 13.23 0.78 -0.79
C VAL A 79 12.81 2.05 -0.03
N LEU A 80 13.68 2.66 0.77
CA LEU A 80 13.39 3.93 1.46
C LEU A 80 13.06 5.06 0.49
N LEU A 81 13.66 5.09 -0.70
CA LEU A 81 13.36 6.08 -1.75
C LEU A 81 11.96 5.91 -2.38
N LEU A 82 11.23 4.83 -2.07
CA LEU A 82 9.81 4.71 -2.44
C LEU A 82 8.94 5.73 -1.69
N LYS A 83 9.29 6.10 -0.44
CA LYS A 83 8.54 7.09 0.36
C LYS A 83 8.43 8.46 -0.33
N PRO A 84 9.52 9.14 -0.73
CA PRO A 84 9.42 10.43 -1.42
C PRO A 84 8.73 10.31 -2.80
N ARG A 85 8.85 9.17 -3.50
CA ARG A 85 8.14 8.93 -4.77
C ARG A 85 6.63 8.85 -4.56
N LEU A 86 6.18 8.10 -3.55
CA LEU A 86 4.77 8.01 -3.16
C LEU A 86 4.24 9.36 -2.68
N ALA A 87 5.01 10.10 -1.87
CA ALA A 87 4.65 11.44 -1.42
C ALA A 87 4.45 12.42 -2.58
N TYR A 88 5.35 12.40 -3.57
CA TYR A 88 5.19 13.22 -4.77
C TYR A 88 3.95 12.82 -5.58
N ALA A 89 3.71 11.51 -5.77
CA ALA A 89 2.54 11.03 -6.51
C ALA A 89 1.23 11.42 -5.81
N ALA A 90 1.15 11.28 -4.49
CA ALA A 90 0.01 11.70 -3.67
C ALA A 90 -0.19 13.22 -3.67
N GLY A 91 0.89 14.02 -3.59
CA GLY A 91 0.80 15.48 -3.67
C GLY A 91 0.40 15.98 -5.06
N ARG A 92 0.82 15.28 -6.11
CA ARG A 92 0.50 15.61 -7.51
C ARG A 92 -0.93 15.27 -7.88
N HIS A 93 -1.44 14.14 -7.39
CA HIS A 93 -2.77 13.64 -7.72
C HIS A 93 -3.68 13.75 -6.50
N ARG A 94 -4.70 14.59 -6.58
CA ARG A 94 -5.70 14.79 -5.50
C ARG A 94 -6.73 13.66 -5.49
N ASN A 95 -6.27 12.42 -5.32
CA ASN A 95 -7.08 11.20 -5.33
C ASN A 95 -6.61 10.24 -4.22
N GLY A 96 -7.06 8.97 -4.24
CA GLY A 96 -6.76 7.99 -3.18
C GLY A 96 -5.30 7.59 -2.96
N LEU A 97 -4.33 8.23 -3.62
CA LEU A 97 -2.91 7.95 -3.43
C LEU A 97 -2.39 8.37 -2.05
N GLU A 98 -3.07 9.27 -1.36
CA GLU A 98 -2.73 9.63 0.03
C GLU A 98 -2.96 8.43 0.97
N GLU A 99 -4.04 7.67 0.80
CA GLU A 99 -4.30 6.44 1.54
C GLU A 99 -3.25 5.37 1.23
N LEU A 100 -2.90 5.18 -0.05
CA LEU A 100 -1.82 4.26 -0.42
C LEU A 100 -0.50 4.65 0.24
N LYS A 101 -0.15 5.95 0.26
CA LYS A 101 1.06 6.45 0.93
C LYS A 101 1.03 6.14 2.42
N ARG A 102 -0.10 6.36 3.09
CA ARG A 102 -0.25 6.09 4.53
C ARG A 102 -0.08 4.61 4.88
N VAL A 103 -0.56 3.71 4.02
CA VAL A 103 -0.37 2.26 4.20
C VAL A 103 1.07 1.83 3.92
N MET A 104 1.65 2.31 2.82
CA MET A 104 2.95 1.85 2.37
C MET A 104 4.11 2.40 3.21
N ASN A 105 3.99 3.59 3.80
CA ASN A 105 5.09 4.19 4.56
C ASN A 105 5.54 3.32 5.76
N PRO A 106 4.63 2.85 6.64
CA PRO A 106 5.02 1.94 7.73
C PRO A 106 5.55 0.59 7.23
N ALA A 107 4.98 0.05 6.14
CA ALA A 107 5.46 -1.18 5.53
C ALA A 107 6.89 -1.02 4.98
N ILE A 108 7.19 0.10 4.32
CA ILE A 108 8.56 0.44 3.87
C ILE A 108 9.52 0.57 5.05
N ASP A 109 9.07 1.17 6.17
CA ASP A 109 9.88 1.32 7.38
C ASP A 109 10.16 -0.01 8.08
N ALA A 110 9.37 -1.05 7.81
CA ALA A 110 9.58 -2.40 8.34
C ALA A 110 10.68 -3.18 7.57
N VAL A 111 10.99 -2.77 6.33
CA VAL A 111 12.02 -3.41 5.51
C VAL A 111 13.41 -2.95 5.98
N THR A 112 14.10 -3.80 6.74
CA THR A 112 15.41 -3.48 7.33
C THR A 112 16.53 -4.41 6.87
N ASP A 113 16.17 -5.62 6.46
CA ASP A 113 17.07 -6.65 5.96
C ASP A 113 16.38 -7.53 4.89
N GLU A 114 17.09 -8.54 4.40
CA GLU A 114 16.61 -9.50 3.41
C GLU A 114 15.38 -10.29 3.85
N SER A 115 15.26 -10.61 5.15
CA SER A 115 14.13 -11.40 5.67
C SER A 115 12.84 -10.61 5.67
N SER A 116 12.95 -9.28 5.80
CA SER A 116 11.84 -8.33 5.77
C SER A 116 11.57 -7.70 4.39
N PHE A 117 12.32 -8.07 3.35
CA PHE A 117 12.25 -7.49 2.00
C PHE A 117 11.34 -8.29 1.05
#